data_AF-A0AA88L5D6-F1
#
_entry.id   AF-A0AA88L5D6-F1
#
_cell.length_a   1.000
_cell.length_b   1.000
_cell.length_c   1.000
_cell.angle_alpha   90.00
_cell.angle_beta   90.00
_cell.angle_gamma   90.00
#
_symmetry.space_group_name_H-M   'P 1'
#
loop_
_entity.id
_entity.type
_entity.pdbx_description
1 polymer ?
#
loop_
_entity_poly.entity_id
_entity_poly.type
_entity_poly.pdbx_seq_one_letter_code
_entity_poly.pdbx_strand_id
1 'polypeptide(L)'
;MHRSIKKTQKANKKSLRNVSLSFSKQLCEKNIFIKPGQKICPSCRNLCEEKTKITENESDNELMIELDSFESRNVSLSQTNAALDDLGLTPIKLHNLPSHSKGLYCKRKVEKVTKGVKKKISKALDYDIEISEDEKEDERNFIEKAEDFDRLVGLLKEKLMFVGRSQKVQILTLEPEKSCYRISGD
;
A
#
# COMPACT_ATOMS: atom_id res chain seq x y z
N MET A 1 -25.97 -16.80 10.95
CA MET A 1 -24.84 -17.32 10.16
C MET A 1 -24.71 -18.88 10.17
N HIS A 2 -25.80 -19.66 10.19
CA HIS A 2 -25.71 -21.13 10.40
C HIS A 2 -25.77 -22.02 9.14
N ARG A 3 -25.95 -21.46 7.93
CA ARG A 3 -26.07 -22.26 6.69
C ARG A 3 -24.72 -22.57 6.02
N SER A 4 -23.71 -21.71 6.15
CA SER A 4 -22.42 -21.88 5.45
C SER A 4 -21.49 -22.90 6.11
N ILE A 5 -21.58 -23.07 7.43
CA ILE A 5 -20.80 -24.08 8.19
C ILE A 5 -21.27 -25.51 7.84
N LYS A 6 -22.57 -25.71 7.57
CA LYS A 6 -23.13 -27.04 7.27
C LYS A 6 -22.71 -27.57 5.89
N LYS A 7 -22.41 -26.70 4.91
CA LYS A 7 -21.98 -27.12 3.56
C LYS A 7 -20.51 -27.60 3.54
N THR A 8 -19.61 -26.95 4.26
CA THR A 8 -18.18 -27.36 4.35
C THR A 8 -17.98 -28.65 5.16
N GLN A 9 -18.84 -28.93 6.14
CA GLN A 9 -18.79 -30.19 6.90
C GLN A 9 -19.26 -31.42 6.08
N LYS A 10 -20.21 -31.28 5.14
CA LYS A 10 -20.70 -32.40 4.31
C LYS A 10 -19.71 -32.82 3.23
N ALA A 11 -18.97 -31.89 2.62
CA ALA A 11 -17.96 -32.19 1.61
C ALA A 11 -16.71 -32.85 2.23
N ASN A 12 -16.31 -32.44 3.44
CA ASN A 12 -15.13 -33.00 4.12
C ASN A 12 -15.29 -34.47 4.54
N LYS A 13 -16.51 -34.91 4.89
CA LYS A 13 -16.77 -36.31 5.30
C LYS A 13 -16.45 -37.35 4.23
N LYS A 14 -16.58 -37.00 2.94
CA LYS A 14 -16.28 -37.90 1.80
C LYS A 14 -14.78 -38.06 1.53
N SER A 15 -13.96 -37.16 2.07
CA SER A 15 -12.50 -37.14 1.87
C SER A 15 -11.73 -37.64 3.10
N LEU A 16 -12.44 -38.02 4.17
CA LEU A 16 -11.80 -38.58 5.36
C LEU A 16 -11.27 -39.98 5.05
N ARG A 17 -9.99 -40.20 5.34
CA ARG A 17 -9.33 -41.49 5.17
C ARG A 17 -9.09 -42.14 6.54
N ASN A 18 -9.19 -43.46 6.59
CA ASN A 18 -8.89 -44.22 7.78
C ASN A 18 -7.36 -44.25 8.00
N VAL A 19 -6.95 -44.07 9.24
CA VAL A 19 -5.55 -44.25 9.66
C VAL A 19 -5.21 -45.74 9.77
N SER A 20 -4.12 -46.17 9.14
CA SER A 20 -3.62 -47.54 9.27
C SER A 20 -2.97 -47.77 10.64
N LEU A 21 -2.89 -49.04 11.07
CA LEU A 21 -2.20 -49.45 12.30
C LEU A 21 -0.72 -49.06 12.29
N SER A 22 -0.04 -49.20 11.15
CA SER A 22 1.38 -48.83 11.00
C SER A 22 1.60 -47.32 11.17
N PHE A 23 0.75 -46.50 10.53
CA PHE A 23 0.85 -45.04 10.61
C PHE A 23 0.53 -44.51 12.01
N SER A 24 -0.46 -45.09 12.68
CA SER A 24 -0.78 -44.76 14.08
C SER A 24 0.38 -45.06 15.03
N LYS A 25 1.07 -46.19 14.87
CA LYS A 25 2.25 -46.54 15.70
C LYS A 25 3.40 -45.54 15.49
N GLN A 26 3.71 -45.20 14.25
CA GLN A 26 4.74 -44.19 13.93
C GLN A 26 4.42 -42.81 14.53
N LEU A 27 3.15 -42.45 14.62
CA LEU A 27 2.71 -41.19 15.24
C LEU A 27 2.77 -41.25 16.76
N CYS A 28 2.40 -42.39 17.36
CA CYS A 28 2.50 -42.59 18.81
C CYS A 28 3.96 -42.51 19.29
N GLU A 29 4.91 -43.03 18.52
CA GLU A 29 6.36 -42.87 18.80
C GLU A 29 6.80 -41.40 18.84
N LYS A 30 6.04 -40.51 18.16
CA LYS A 30 6.28 -39.06 18.12
C LYS A 30 5.33 -38.26 19.02
N ASN A 31 4.77 -38.89 20.06
CA ASN A 31 3.81 -38.30 21.01
C ASN A 31 2.50 -37.78 20.37
N ILE A 32 2.14 -38.24 19.17
CA ILE A 32 0.87 -37.93 18.51
C ILE A 32 -0.07 -39.12 18.64
N PHE A 33 -1.02 -39.03 19.55
CA PHE A 33 -1.96 -40.12 19.84
C PHE A 33 -3.17 -40.10 18.90
N ILE A 34 -3.10 -40.90 17.83
CA ILE A 34 -4.24 -41.13 16.93
C ILE A 34 -4.61 -42.61 16.96
N LYS A 35 -5.88 -42.93 17.16
CA LYS A 35 -6.35 -44.32 17.19
C LYS A 35 -6.33 -44.92 15.78
N PRO A 36 -5.83 -46.15 15.60
CA PRO A 36 -5.98 -46.87 14.33
C PRO A 36 -7.44 -46.94 13.89
N GLY A 37 -7.72 -46.73 12.61
CA GLY A 37 -9.08 -46.68 12.06
C GLY A 37 -9.81 -45.35 12.25
N GLN A 38 -9.23 -44.37 12.97
CA GLN A 38 -9.79 -43.02 13.07
C GLN A 38 -9.78 -42.34 11.71
N LYS A 39 -10.88 -41.65 11.38
CA LYS A 39 -11.07 -40.92 10.12
C LYS A 39 -10.47 -39.52 10.24
N ILE A 40 -9.42 -39.26 9.45
CA ILE A 40 -8.77 -37.95 9.39
C ILE A 40 -8.92 -37.35 7.99
N CYS A 41 -9.01 -36.01 7.90
CA CYS A 41 -9.07 -35.34 6.60
C CYS A 41 -7.68 -35.30 5.94
N PRO A 42 -7.59 -35.08 4.62
CA PRO A 42 -6.32 -35.04 3.91
C PRO A 42 -5.36 -33.99 4.47
N SER A 43 -5.87 -32.83 4.90
CA SER A 43 -5.05 -31.78 5.50
C SER A 43 -4.45 -32.20 6.84
N CYS A 44 -5.24 -32.82 7.74
CA CYS A 44 -4.72 -33.37 8.99
C CYS A 44 -3.73 -34.52 8.75
N ARG A 45 -3.95 -35.33 7.71
CA ARG A 45 -3.03 -36.40 7.33
C ARG A 45 -1.69 -35.86 6.85
N ASN A 46 -1.70 -34.86 5.98
CA ASN A 46 -0.48 -34.20 5.49
C ASN A 46 0.30 -33.57 6.65
N LEU A 47 -0.39 -32.89 7.57
CA LEU A 47 0.24 -32.32 8.77
C LEU A 47 0.90 -33.39 9.66
N CYS A 48 0.27 -34.57 9.78
CA CYS A 48 0.86 -35.69 10.51
C CYS A 48 2.08 -36.26 9.76
N GLU A 49 2.00 -36.38 8.44
CA GLU A 49 3.10 -36.87 7.59
C GLU A 49 4.30 -35.91 7.59
N GLU A 50 4.08 -34.60 7.57
CA GLU A 50 5.13 -33.58 7.71
C GLU A 50 5.83 -33.69 9.06
N LYS A 51 5.07 -33.78 10.16
CA LYS A 51 5.64 -34.00 11.50
C LYS A 51 6.41 -35.30 11.63
N THR A 52 6.05 -36.34 10.86
CA THR A 52 6.84 -37.57 10.81
C THR A 52 8.10 -37.45 9.96
N LYS A 53 8.20 -36.50 9.03
CA LYS A 53 9.40 -36.32 8.17
C LYS A 53 10.44 -35.39 8.80
N ILE A 54 10.02 -34.43 9.62
CA ILE A 54 10.88 -33.37 10.18
C ILE A 54 11.96 -33.90 11.14
N THR A 55 11.79 -35.06 11.77
CA THR A 55 12.82 -35.57 12.71
C THR A 55 13.97 -36.34 12.04
N GLU A 56 13.95 -36.59 10.73
CA GLU A 56 15.05 -37.30 10.06
C GLU A 56 16.05 -36.37 9.36
N ASN A 57 15.71 -35.10 9.11
CA ASN A 57 16.62 -34.12 8.53
C ASN A 57 16.37 -32.71 9.11
N GLU A 58 17.34 -32.25 9.89
CA GLU A 58 17.75 -30.84 10.08
C GLU A 58 16.90 -29.89 10.97
N SER A 59 17.60 -29.36 11.98
CA SER A 59 17.51 -28.04 12.64
C SER A 59 16.23 -27.58 13.37
N ASP A 60 16.08 -28.02 14.63
CA ASP A 60 15.29 -27.29 15.66
C ASP A 60 15.73 -25.81 15.84
N ASN A 61 16.93 -25.45 15.35
CA ASN A 61 17.44 -24.08 15.39
C ASN A 61 16.78 -23.13 14.36
N GLU A 62 16.28 -23.63 13.24
CA GLU A 62 15.77 -22.77 12.17
C GLU A 62 14.31 -22.37 12.41
N LEU A 63 13.53 -23.29 13.00
CA LEU A 63 12.15 -23.03 13.44
C LEU A 63 12.08 -22.07 14.64
N MET A 64 13.05 -22.10 15.56
CA MET A 64 13.10 -21.13 16.67
C MET A 64 13.40 -19.70 16.16
N ILE A 65 14.31 -19.54 15.21
CA ILE A 65 14.61 -18.23 14.60
C ILE A 65 13.40 -17.70 13.81
N GLU A 66 12.65 -18.56 13.11
CA GLU A 66 11.43 -18.15 12.42
C GLU A 66 10.27 -17.80 13.38
N LEU A 67 10.11 -18.52 14.50
CA LEU A 67 9.10 -18.19 15.52
C LEU A 67 9.41 -16.87 16.22
N ASP A 68 10.67 -16.64 16.62
CA ASP A 68 11.10 -15.37 17.24
C ASP A 68 10.96 -14.20 16.26
N SER A 69 11.28 -14.43 14.98
CA SER A 69 11.09 -13.42 13.93
C SER A 69 9.61 -13.17 13.65
N PHE A 70 8.74 -14.18 13.78
CA PHE A 70 7.30 -14.03 13.64
C PHE A 70 6.70 -13.28 14.85
N GLU A 71 7.05 -13.64 16.08
CA GLU A 71 6.59 -12.93 17.29
C GLU A 71 7.08 -11.49 17.30
N SER A 72 8.35 -11.23 16.99
CA SER A 72 8.91 -9.87 16.87
C SER A 72 8.18 -9.03 15.81
N ARG A 73 7.87 -9.61 14.64
CA ARG A 73 7.05 -8.95 13.60
C ARG A 73 5.62 -8.69 14.05
N ASN A 74 5.01 -9.58 14.84
CA ASN A 74 3.65 -9.41 15.34
C ASN A 74 3.57 -8.34 16.45
N VAL A 75 4.56 -8.28 17.34
CA VAL A 75 4.68 -7.22 18.36
C VAL A 75 4.83 -5.86 17.67
N SER A 76 5.72 -5.75 16.68
CA SER A 76 5.88 -4.53 15.87
C SER A 76 4.59 -4.13 15.15
N LEU A 77 3.82 -5.09 14.64
CA LEU A 77 2.55 -4.82 13.96
C LEU A 77 1.45 -4.35 14.93
N SER A 78 1.35 -4.93 16.11
CA SER A 78 0.37 -4.54 17.13
C SER A 78 0.58 -3.08 17.57
N GLN A 79 1.83 -2.70 17.81
CA GLN A 79 2.22 -1.32 18.15
C GLN A 79 1.91 -0.37 17.01
N THR A 80 2.25 -0.75 15.77
CA THR A 80 1.96 0.04 14.58
C THR A 80 0.45 0.22 14.40
N ASN A 81 -0.35 -0.82 14.61
CA ASN A 81 -1.80 -0.74 14.50
C ASN A 81 -2.44 0.11 15.60
N ALA A 82 -1.90 0.08 16.83
CA ALA A 82 -2.33 0.97 17.89
C ALA A 82 -2.07 2.45 17.53
N ALA A 83 -0.86 2.76 17.05
CA ALA A 83 -0.53 4.11 16.59
C ALA A 83 -1.41 4.57 15.41
N LEU A 84 -1.81 3.66 14.53
CA LEU A 84 -2.76 3.96 13.45
C LEU A 84 -4.16 4.25 14.00
N ASP A 85 -4.61 3.52 15.01
CA ASP A 85 -5.91 3.73 15.65
C ASP A 85 -5.96 5.09 16.37
N ASP A 86 -4.88 5.47 17.05
CA ASP A 86 -4.74 6.80 17.64
C ASP A 86 -4.88 7.90 16.59
N LEU A 87 -4.36 7.67 15.38
CA LEU A 87 -4.51 8.57 14.23
C LEU A 87 -5.90 8.50 13.56
N GLY A 88 -6.80 7.61 14.01
CA GLY A 88 -8.12 7.38 13.43
C GLY A 88 -8.07 6.63 12.10
N LEU A 89 -7.01 5.88 11.84
CA LEU A 89 -6.76 5.15 10.60
C LEU A 89 -7.01 3.66 10.76
N THR A 90 -7.43 3.03 9.67
CA THR A 90 -7.61 1.56 9.64
C THR A 90 -6.32 0.81 10.00
N PRO A 91 -6.39 -0.42 10.54
CA PRO A 91 -5.22 -1.26 10.78
C PRO A 91 -4.60 -1.81 9.48
N ILE A 92 -3.38 -2.34 9.57
CA ILE A 92 -2.66 -2.98 8.46
C ILE A 92 -3.25 -4.36 8.17
N LYS A 93 -3.57 -4.62 6.89
CA LYS A 93 -4.02 -5.93 6.43
C LYS A 93 -2.81 -6.81 6.13
N LEU A 94 -2.67 -7.90 6.88
CA LEU A 94 -1.59 -8.88 6.65
C LEU A 94 -2.00 -10.01 5.70
N HIS A 95 -3.24 -10.48 5.84
CA HIS A 95 -3.76 -11.60 5.06
C HIS A 95 -4.44 -11.11 3.78
N ASN A 96 -4.35 -11.89 2.71
CA ASN A 96 -5.00 -11.67 1.41
C ASN A 96 -4.45 -10.56 0.50
N LEU A 97 -3.20 -10.12 0.68
CA LEU A 97 -2.52 -9.21 -0.28
C LEU A 97 -1.65 -10.01 -1.26
N PRO A 98 -1.97 -10.02 -2.57
CA PRO A 98 -1.09 -10.56 -3.60
C PRO A 98 0.30 -9.90 -3.54
N SER A 99 1.37 -10.67 -3.77
CA SER A 99 2.75 -10.16 -3.65
C SER A 99 3.00 -8.89 -4.46
N HIS A 100 2.53 -8.84 -5.71
CA HIS A 100 2.63 -7.68 -6.61
C HIS A 100 1.91 -6.43 -6.09
N SER A 101 0.89 -6.60 -5.25
CA SER A 101 0.08 -5.49 -4.71
C SER A 101 0.61 -4.93 -3.39
N LYS A 102 1.55 -5.62 -2.73
CA LYS A 102 2.08 -5.22 -1.42
C LYS A 102 2.78 -3.86 -1.46
N GLY A 103 3.56 -3.60 -2.51
CA GLY A 103 4.24 -2.32 -2.69
C GLY A 103 3.26 -1.15 -2.84
N LEU A 104 2.24 -1.31 -3.69
CA LEU A 104 1.19 -0.29 -3.87
C LEU A 104 0.35 -0.09 -2.61
N TYR A 105 0.03 -1.17 -1.89
CA TYR A 105 -0.68 -1.09 -0.62
C TYR A 105 0.14 -0.31 0.42
N CYS A 106 1.44 -0.59 0.54
CA CYS A 106 2.35 0.12 1.42
C CYS A 106 2.36 1.62 1.10
N LYS A 107 2.58 1.99 -0.17
CA LYS A 107 2.55 3.40 -0.61
C LYS A 107 1.25 4.11 -0.23
N ARG A 108 0.09 3.52 -0.56
CA ARG A 108 -1.23 4.07 -0.21
C ARG A 108 -1.44 4.19 1.30
N LYS A 109 -0.87 3.27 2.08
CA LYS A 109 -0.98 3.33 3.54
C LYS A 109 -0.16 4.48 4.10
N VAL A 110 1.07 4.64 3.63
CA VAL A 110 1.96 5.75 4.01
C VAL A 110 1.32 7.09 3.65
N GLU A 111 0.78 7.25 2.45
CA GLU A 111 0.06 8.46 2.04
C GLU A 111 -1.13 8.80 2.94
N LYS A 112 -1.87 7.80 3.42
CA LYS A 112 -2.98 8.02 4.36
C LYS A 112 -2.49 8.45 5.74
N VAL A 113 -1.36 7.88 6.20
CA VAL A 113 -0.73 8.28 7.46
C VAL A 113 -0.24 9.72 7.38
N THR A 114 0.48 10.09 6.31
CA THR A 114 0.98 11.46 6.15
C THR A 114 -0.16 12.46 6.08
N LYS A 115 -1.24 12.18 5.33
CA LYS A 115 -2.44 13.02 5.31
C LYS A 115 -3.12 13.13 6.69
N GLY A 116 -3.25 12.03 7.41
CA GLY A 116 -3.83 12.01 8.76
C GLY A 116 -3.01 12.84 9.76
N VAL A 117 -1.68 12.72 9.71
CA VAL A 117 -0.76 13.50 10.54
C VAL A 117 -0.81 14.98 10.17
N LYS A 118 -0.74 15.33 8.89
CA LYS A 118 -0.93 16.71 8.41
C LYS A 118 -2.21 17.32 8.97
N LYS A 119 -3.34 16.62 8.83
CA LYS A 119 -4.64 17.08 9.34
C LYS A 119 -4.66 17.26 10.87
N LYS A 120 -4.00 16.39 11.62
CA LYS A 120 -3.90 16.55 13.09
C LYS A 120 -3.03 17.75 13.47
N ILE A 121 -1.90 17.94 12.80
CA ILE A 121 -1.01 19.08 13.04
C ILE A 121 -1.74 20.39 12.69
N SER A 122 -2.40 20.44 11.54
CA SER A 122 -3.25 21.58 11.14
C SER A 122 -4.28 21.93 12.18
N LYS A 123 -5.00 20.93 12.70
CA LYS A 123 -6.00 21.13 13.76
C LYS A 123 -5.40 21.55 15.10
N ALA A 124 -4.17 21.13 15.41
CA ALA A 124 -3.52 21.50 16.67
C ALA A 124 -2.96 22.93 16.64
N LEU A 125 -2.63 23.42 15.44
CA LEU A 125 -2.06 24.75 15.21
C LEU A 125 -3.07 25.74 14.62
N ASP A 126 -4.33 25.33 14.42
CA ASP A 126 -5.37 26.07 13.68
C ASP A 126 -4.87 26.67 12.35
N TYR A 127 -4.04 25.90 11.62
CA TYR A 127 -3.41 26.29 10.36
C TYR A 127 -3.72 25.29 9.25
N ASP A 128 -4.39 25.75 8.20
CA ASP A 128 -4.71 24.90 7.05
C ASP A 128 -3.50 24.70 6.14
N ILE A 129 -2.90 23.52 6.23
CA ILE A 129 -1.72 23.13 5.44
C ILE A 129 -2.08 22.97 3.95
N GLU A 130 -3.34 22.63 3.62
CA GLU A 130 -3.80 22.44 2.24
C GLU A 130 -3.70 23.75 1.45
N ILE A 131 -4.05 24.89 2.07
CA ILE A 131 -3.91 26.22 1.47
C ILE A 131 -2.44 26.50 1.12
N SER A 132 -1.50 26.12 1.99
CA SER A 132 -0.07 26.36 1.77
C SER A 132 0.57 25.47 0.70
N GLU A 133 0.01 24.29 0.41
CA GLU A 133 0.52 23.43 -0.67
C GLU A 133 0.00 23.88 -2.04
N ASP A 134 -1.26 24.29 -2.12
CA ASP A 134 -1.87 24.87 -3.32
C ASP A 134 -1.21 26.22 -3.68
N GLU A 135 -0.95 27.09 -2.69
CA GLU A 135 -0.19 28.34 -2.88
C GLU A 135 1.21 28.09 -3.47
N LYS A 136 1.90 27.01 -3.07
CA LYS A 136 3.24 26.67 -3.59
C LYS A 136 3.22 26.05 -4.99
N GLU A 137 2.13 25.40 -5.36
CA GLU A 137 1.94 24.92 -6.74
C GLU A 137 1.61 26.09 -7.66
N ASP A 138 0.76 27.01 -7.22
CA ASP A 138 0.44 28.25 -7.93
C ASP A 138 1.65 29.18 -8.07
N GLU A 139 2.48 29.33 -7.02
CA GLU A 139 3.73 30.09 -7.08
C GLU A 139 4.70 29.51 -8.11
N ARG A 140 4.87 28.18 -8.14
CA ARG A 140 5.75 27.53 -9.13
C ARG A 140 5.23 27.69 -10.55
N ASN A 141 3.93 27.53 -10.76
CA ASN A 141 3.28 27.77 -12.05
C ASN A 141 3.39 29.25 -12.49
N PHE A 142 3.34 30.19 -11.55
CA PHE A 142 3.51 31.61 -11.83
C PHE A 142 4.95 31.94 -12.23
N ILE A 143 5.93 31.37 -11.53
CA ILE A 143 7.36 31.52 -11.86
C ILE A 143 7.66 30.95 -13.24
N GLU A 144 7.17 29.75 -13.57
CA GLU A 144 7.38 29.13 -14.88
C GLU A 144 6.76 29.97 -16.02
N LYS A 145 5.54 30.50 -15.81
CA LYS A 145 4.91 31.42 -16.77
C LYS A 145 5.66 32.74 -16.93
N ALA A 146 6.24 33.26 -15.85
CA ALA A 146 7.06 34.47 -15.90
C ALA A 146 8.35 34.22 -16.68
N GLU A 147 9.02 33.10 -16.44
CA GLU A 147 10.22 32.68 -17.19
C GLU A 147 9.92 32.48 -18.69
N ASP A 148 8.79 31.85 -19.01
CA ASP A 148 8.34 31.68 -20.41
C ASP A 148 8.05 33.03 -21.08
N PHE A 149 7.46 33.96 -20.35
CA PHE A 149 7.21 35.31 -20.85
C PHE A 149 8.53 36.06 -21.10
N ASP A 150 9.47 36.01 -20.16
CA ASP A 150 10.80 36.61 -20.32
C ASP A 150 11.56 36.02 -21.51
N ARG A 151 11.46 34.70 -21.71
CA ARG A 151 12.01 34.01 -22.87
C ARG A 151 11.37 34.49 -24.17
N LEU A 152 10.04 34.62 -24.22
CA LEU A 152 9.32 35.14 -25.38
C LEU A 152 9.73 36.58 -25.70
N VAL A 153 9.87 37.44 -24.69
CA VAL A 153 10.36 38.82 -24.84
C VAL A 153 11.79 38.83 -25.39
N GLY A 154 12.66 37.92 -24.93
CA GLY A 154 14.00 37.75 -25.47
C GLY A 154 14.00 37.41 -26.96
N LEU A 155 13.20 36.42 -27.36
CA LEU A 155 13.04 36.02 -28.76
C LEU A 155 12.45 37.13 -29.64
N LEU A 156 11.50 37.91 -29.11
CA LEU A 156 10.94 39.07 -29.79
C LEU A 156 12.00 40.15 -30.01
N LYS A 157 12.80 40.46 -28.99
CA LYS A 157 13.90 41.43 -29.12
C LYS A 157 14.90 40.98 -30.18
N GLU A 158 15.33 39.72 -30.16
CA GLU A 158 16.25 39.16 -31.14
C GLU A 158 15.69 39.26 -32.56
N LYS A 159 14.45 38.84 -32.78
CA LYS A 159 13.80 38.95 -34.10
C LYS A 159 13.65 40.39 -34.54
N LEU A 160 13.27 41.30 -33.63
CA LEU A 160 13.14 42.72 -33.94
C LEU A 160 14.48 43.39 -34.27
N MET A 161 15.65 42.82 -33.94
CA MET A 161 16.94 43.39 -34.35
C MET A 161 17.14 43.35 -35.87
N PHE A 162 16.60 42.34 -36.55
CA PHE A 162 16.79 42.11 -37.99
C PHE A 162 15.67 42.69 -38.87
N VAL A 163 14.68 43.33 -38.26
CA VAL A 163 13.46 43.83 -38.92
C VAL A 163 13.59 45.33 -39.23
N GLY A 164 13.05 45.78 -40.37
CA GLY A 164 13.06 47.20 -40.76
C GLY A 164 12.16 48.07 -39.87
N ARG A 165 12.45 49.39 -39.78
CA ARG A 165 11.74 50.32 -38.86
C ARG A 165 10.22 50.30 -39.02
N SER A 166 9.71 50.23 -40.25
CA SER A 166 8.26 50.18 -40.53
C SER A 166 7.59 48.91 -39.99
N GLN A 167 8.24 47.76 -40.14
CA GLN A 167 7.76 46.47 -39.66
C GLN A 167 7.85 46.37 -38.14
N LYS A 168 8.87 46.96 -37.49
CA LYS A 168 8.92 47.04 -36.01
C LYS A 168 7.74 47.83 -35.46
N VAL A 169 7.43 48.98 -36.06
CA VAL A 169 6.28 49.79 -35.67
C VAL A 169 5.01 48.98 -35.84
N GLN A 170 4.80 48.33 -37.00
CA GLN A 170 3.62 47.51 -37.25
C GLN A 170 3.43 46.42 -36.19
N ILE A 171 4.47 45.65 -35.86
CA ILE A 171 4.44 44.57 -34.85
C ILE A 171 4.10 45.11 -33.46
N LEU A 172 4.69 46.24 -33.07
CA LEU A 172 4.46 46.85 -31.75
C LEU A 172 3.11 47.58 -31.64
N THR A 173 2.48 47.88 -32.77
CA THR A 173 1.14 48.50 -32.85
C THR A 173 0.03 47.50 -33.22
N LEU A 174 0.33 46.19 -33.29
CA LEU A 174 -0.72 45.19 -33.47
C LEU A 174 -1.58 45.16 -32.21
N GLU A 175 -2.86 45.52 -32.35
CA GLU A 175 -3.83 45.25 -31.30
C GLU A 175 -4.08 43.73 -31.21
N PRO A 176 -4.09 43.14 -30.01
CA PRO A 176 -4.42 41.73 -29.86
C PRO A 176 -5.87 41.51 -30.30
N GLU A 177 -6.09 40.58 -31.23
CA GLU A 177 -7.38 40.45 -31.93
C GLU A 177 -8.56 40.08 -31.01
N LYS A 178 -8.35 39.65 -29.76
CA LYS A 178 -9.41 39.44 -28.75
C LYS A 178 -8.87 39.66 -27.33
N SER A 179 -9.45 40.62 -26.61
CA SER A 179 -9.23 40.84 -25.18
C SER A 179 -9.90 39.74 -24.35
N CYS A 180 -9.29 38.55 -24.27
CA CYS A 180 -9.77 37.45 -23.43
C CYS A 180 -9.39 37.58 -21.95
N TYR A 181 -9.01 38.77 -21.48
CA TYR A 181 -8.88 39.06 -20.05
C TYR A 181 -9.96 40.07 -19.65
N ARG A 182 -11.21 39.61 -19.57
CA ARG A 182 -12.15 40.20 -18.61
C ARG A 182 -11.59 39.86 -17.23
N ILE A 183 -10.87 40.81 -16.65
CA ILE A 183 -10.70 40.86 -15.21
C ILE A 183 -12.11 41.15 -14.68
N SER A 184 -12.80 40.10 -14.24
CA SER A 184 -14.06 40.25 -13.50
C SER A 184 -13.72 40.95 -12.19
N GLY A 185 -13.80 42.28 -12.18
CA GLY A 185 -14.02 43.05 -10.97
C GLY A 185 -15.51 43.25 -10.81
N ASP A 186 -16.09 42.49 -9.88
CA ASP A 186 -17.19 42.85 -8.98
C ASP A 186 -17.41 41.70 -7.98
#